data_AF-A0A315DB80-F1
#
_entry.id   AF-A0A315DB80-F1
#
_cell.length_a   1.000
_cell.length_b   1.000
_cell.length_c   1.000
_cell.angle_alpha   90.00
_cell.angle_beta   90.00
_cell.angle_gamma   90.00
#
_symmetry.space_group_name_H-M   'P 1'
#
loop_
_entity.id
_entity.type
_entity.pdbx_description
1 polymer ?
#
loop_
_entity_poly.entity_id
_entity_poly.type
_entity_poly.pdbx_seq_one_letter_code
_entity_poly.pdbx_strand_id
1 'polypeptide(L)'
;MTSLYQAMLSQAVSGQMLSVRDVSQFTAAEIRQTMADLVAANRIDLANALAAAGQSLYPESEDILAISALLAEIQQDWTGAEELLRKLVDSQGAAATPFTWRHLIRVLRCQCEPGKALQVAQQAMLAHPSDMTLSDEFLALQELVSEQVPVTASVQTH
;
A
#
# COMPACT_ATOMS: atom_id res chain seq x y z
N MET A 1 -5.40 -22.79 -6.45
CA MET A 1 -4.27 -22.69 -7.40
C MET A 1 -4.83 -22.34 -8.77
N THR A 2 -4.50 -21.16 -9.26
CA THR A 2 -4.93 -20.63 -10.57
C THR A 2 -4.09 -21.19 -11.73
N SER A 3 -4.57 -21.08 -12.96
CA SER A 3 -3.79 -21.43 -14.16
C SER A 3 -2.54 -20.53 -14.31
N LEU A 4 -2.65 -19.24 -13.97
CA LEU A 4 -1.52 -18.31 -13.95
C LEU A 4 -0.43 -18.75 -12.96
N TYR A 5 -0.81 -19.21 -11.76
CA TYR A 5 0.15 -19.72 -10.77
C TYR A 5 0.97 -20.88 -11.33
N GLN A 6 0.31 -21.83 -11.99
CA GLN A 6 0.97 -22.98 -12.62
C GLN A 6 1.91 -22.56 -13.75
N ALA A 7 1.48 -21.60 -14.58
CA ALA A 7 2.30 -21.06 -15.66
C ALA A 7 3.55 -20.33 -15.15
N MET A 8 3.45 -19.62 -14.02
CA MET A 8 4.61 -18.98 -13.40
C MET A 8 5.63 -20.00 -12.88
N LEU A 9 5.16 -21.07 -12.24
CA LEU A 9 6.05 -22.11 -11.74
C LEU A 9 6.75 -22.87 -12.87
N SER A 10 6.04 -23.20 -13.96
CA SER A 10 6.65 -23.93 -15.09
C SER A 10 7.75 -23.12 -15.79
N GLN A 11 7.53 -21.82 -15.98
CA GLN A 11 8.54 -20.92 -16.55
C GLN A 11 9.73 -20.75 -15.62
N ALA A 12 9.49 -20.59 -14.31
CA ALA A 12 10.55 -20.46 -13.31
C ALA A 12 11.47 -21.69 -13.27
N VAL A 13 10.91 -22.91 -13.37
CA VAL A 13 11.69 -24.16 -13.48
C VAL A 13 12.55 -24.18 -14.75
N SER A 14 12.10 -23.54 -15.82
CA SER A 14 12.82 -23.41 -17.09
C SER A 14 13.82 -22.25 -17.10
N GLY A 15 13.98 -21.52 -15.99
CA GLY A 15 14.84 -20.33 -15.89
C GLY A 15 14.31 -19.12 -16.67
N GLN A 16 13.03 -19.13 -17.04
CA GLN A 16 12.37 -18.06 -17.79
C GLN A 16 11.33 -17.35 -16.92
N MET A 17 10.96 -16.12 -17.32
CA MET A 17 9.80 -15.41 -16.75
C MET A 17 8.67 -15.36 -17.77
N LEU A 18 7.43 -15.31 -17.31
CA LEU A 18 6.30 -15.00 -18.19
C LEU A 18 6.50 -13.62 -18.81
N SER A 19 6.18 -13.50 -20.10
CA SER A 19 6.16 -12.19 -20.74
C SER A 19 4.92 -11.41 -20.31
N VAL A 20 4.98 -10.07 -20.42
CA VAL A 20 3.80 -9.21 -20.18
C VAL A 20 2.62 -9.62 -21.07
N ARG A 21 2.89 -10.13 -22.28
CA ARG A 21 1.88 -10.65 -23.20
C ARG A 21 1.19 -11.92 -22.68
N ASP A 22 1.93 -12.79 -21.98
CA ASP A 22 1.34 -13.99 -21.38
C ASP A 22 0.51 -13.64 -20.15
N VAL A 23 0.87 -12.57 -19.44
CA VAL A 23 0.11 -12.07 -18.28
C VAL A 23 -1.16 -11.33 -18.71
N SER A 24 -1.14 -10.65 -19.87
CA SER A 24 -2.28 -9.84 -20.35
C SER A 24 -3.55 -10.62 -20.69
N GLN A 25 -3.49 -11.95 -20.70
CA GLN A 25 -4.68 -12.80 -20.87
C GLN A 25 -5.49 -12.99 -19.58
N PHE A 26 -4.94 -12.58 -18.43
CA PHE A 26 -5.56 -12.72 -17.12
C PHE A 26 -6.11 -11.39 -16.62
N THR A 27 -7.23 -11.44 -15.92
CA THR A 27 -7.85 -10.26 -15.30
C THR A 27 -7.03 -9.76 -14.10
N ALA A 28 -7.21 -8.49 -13.73
CA ALA A 28 -6.60 -7.92 -12.53
C ALA A 28 -6.92 -8.73 -11.25
N ALA A 29 -8.15 -9.25 -11.14
CA ALA A 29 -8.57 -10.09 -10.01
C ALA A 29 -7.83 -11.44 -9.98
N GLU A 30 -7.61 -12.08 -11.13
CA GLU A 30 -6.84 -13.32 -11.22
C GLU A 30 -5.36 -13.11 -10.91
N ILE A 31 -4.79 -11.99 -11.39
CA ILE A 31 -3.43 -11.57 -11.06
C ILE A 31 -3.32 -11.34 -9.56
N ARG A 32 -4.24 -10.58 -8.96
CA ARG A 32 -4.30 -10.33 -7.51
C ARG A 32 -4.32 -11.62 -6.71
N GLN A 33 -5.23 -12.54 -7.07
CA GLN A 33 -5.32 -13.83 -6.37
C GLN A 33 -4.04 -14.64 -6.52
N THR A 34 -3.43 -14.65 -7.70
CA THR A 34 -2.19 -15.37 -7.94
C THR A 34 -1.01 -14.77 -7.16
N MET A 35 -0.92 -13.43 -7.07
CA MET A 35 0.06 -12.75 -6.22
C MET A 35 -0.11 -13.14 -4.75
N ALA A 36 -1.35 -13.17 -4.25
CA ALA A 36 -1.63 -13.61 -2.88
C ALA A 36 -1.17 -15.07 -2.65
N ASP A 37 -1.46 -15.97 -3.59
CA ASP A 37 -1.02 -17.37 -3.54
C ASP A 37 0.53 -17.48 -3.53
N LEU A 38 1.23 -16.66 -4.32
CA LEU A 38 2.70 -16.62 -4.38
C LEU A 38 3.33 -16.11 -3.08
N VAL A 39 2.78 -15.03 -2.52
CA VAL A 39 3.20 -14.47 -1.22
C VAL A 39 3.01 -15.51 -0.11
N ALA A 40 1.85 -16.17 -0.07
CA ALA A 40 1.57 -17.23 0.91
C ALA A 40 2.55 -18.42 0.78
N ALA A 41 3.01 -18.71 -0.44
CA ALA A 41 4.03 -19.73 -0.71
C ALA A 41 5.49 -19.24 -0.53
N ASN A 42 5.68 -18.04 0.01
CA ASN A 42 6.98 -17.36 0.16
C ASN A 42 7.79 -17.29 -1.16
N ARG A 43 7.11 -17.12 -2.29
CA ARG A 43 7.69 -16.97 -3.64
C ARG A 43 7.76 -15.49 -4.01
N ILE A 44 8.49 -14.71 -3.21
CA ILE A 44 8.53 -13.24 -3.31
C ILE A 44 9.05 -12.76 -4.67
N ASP A 45 10.07 -13.42 -5.24
CA ASP A 45 10.61 -13.04 -6.56
C ASP A 45 9.57 -13.14 -7.68
N LEU A 46 8.76 -14.21 -7.66
CA LEU A 46 7.67 -14.39 -8.63
C LEU A 46 6.54 -13.40 -8.37
N ALA A 47 6.21 -13.14 -7.10
CA ALA A 47 5.21 -12.13 -6.75
C ALA A 47 5.64 -10.73 -7.26
N ASN A 48 6.92 -10.38 -7.14
CA ASN A 48 7.48 -9.13 -7.66
C ASN A 48 7.40 -9.04 -9.18
N ALA A 49 7.80 -10.09 -9.89
CA ALA A 49 7.69 -10.13 -11.36
C ALA A 49 6.24 -9.98 -11.81
N LEU A 50 5.29 -10.63 -11.11
CA LEU A 50 3.88 -10.52 -11.42
C LEU A 50 3.31 -9.13 -11.04
N ALA A 51 3.75 -8.52 -9.94
CA ALA A 51 3.41 -7.15 -9.57
C ALA A 51 3.82 -6.16 -10.67
N ALA A 52 5.06 -6.26 -11.15
CA ALA A 52 5.56 -5.38 -12.21
C ALA A 52 4.76 -5.52 -13.50
N ALA A 53 4.45 -6.76 -13.91
CA ALA A 53 3.59 -7.01 -15.07
C ALA A 53 2.17 -6.48 -14.85
N GLY A 54 1.59 -6.72 -13.67
CA GLY A 54 0.26 -6.26 -13.29
C GLY A 54 0.14 -4.74 -13.31
N GLN A 55 1.10 -4.02 -12.71
CA GLN A 55 1.14 -2.55 -12.72
C GLN A 55 1.30 -1.97 -14.13
N SER A 56 2.05 -2.64 -15.00
CA SER A 56 2.18 -2.23 -16.40
C SER A 56 0.89 -2.42 -17.21
N LEU A 57 0.11 -3.47 -16.90
CA LEU A 57 -1.11 -3.82 -17.64
C LEU A 57 -2.36 -3.09 -17.11
N TYR A 58 -2.42 -2.90 -15.80
CA TYR A 58 -3.57 -2.37 -15.08
C TYR A 58 -3.14 -1.29 -14.07
N PRO A 59 -2.55 -0.18 -14.53
CA PRO A 59 -1.90 0.80 -13.66
C PRO A 59 -2.84 1.46 -12.64
N GLU A 60 -4.13 1.58 -12.96
CA GLU A 60 -5.16 2.21 -12.09
C GLU A 60 -6.09 1.17 -11.43
N SER A 61 -5.79 -0.12 -11.54
CA SER A 61 -6.65 -1.15 -10.96
C SER A 61 -6.48 -1.21 -9.45
N GLU A 62 -7.58 -1.04 -8.72
CA GLU A 62 -7.58 -1.15 -7.26
C GLU A 62 -7.03 -2.50 -6.78
N ASP A 63 -7.39 -3.59 -7.46
CA ASP A 63 -6.90 -4.93 -7.16
C ASP A 63 -5.37 -5.02 -7.22
N ILE A 64 -4.76 -4.43 -8.26
CA ILE A 64 -3.31 -4.45 -8.48
C ILE A 64 -2.59 -3.50 -7.54
N LEU A 65 -3.12 -2.30 -7.33
CA LEU A 65 -2.54 -1.32 -6.42
C LEU A 65 -2.53 -1.85 -4.98
N ALA A 66 -3.65 -2.40 -4.52
CA ALA A 66 -3.78 -2.93 -3.16
C ALA A 66 -2.82 -4.10 -2.89
N ILE A 67 -2.75 -5.10 -3.77
CA ILE A 67 -1.87 -6.27 -3.55
C ILE A 67 -0.40 -5.93 -3.76
N SER A 68 -0.07 -5.00 -4.66
CA SER A 68 1.30 -4.51 -4.83
C SER A 68 1.76 -3.74 -3.60
N ALA A 69 0.88 -2.92 -2.99
CA ALA A 69 1.19 -2.22 -1.75
C ALA A 69 1.48 -3.22 -0.61
N LEU A 70 0.64 -4.24 -0.45
CA LEU A 70 0.87 -5.31 0.54
C LEU A 70 2.20 -6.04 0.30
N LEU A 71 2.55 -6.33 -0.95
CA LEU A 71 3.82 -6.94 -1.31
C LEU A 71 5.02 -6.05 -0.97
N ALA A 72 4.92 -4.74 -1.21
CA ALA A 72 5.95 -3.78 -0.83
C ALA A 72 6.13 -3.73 0.70
N GLU A 73 5.04 -3.75 1.47
CA GLU A 73 5.09 -3.80 2.94
C GLU A 73 5.75 -5.05 3.50
N ILE A 74 5.48 -6.22 2.91
CA ILE A 74 6.12 -7.48 3.29
C ILE A 74 7.64 -7.40 3.09
N GLN A 75 8.06 -6.68 2.06
CA GLN A 75 9.47 -6.42 1.76
C GLN A 75 10.03 -5.21 2.53
N GLN A 76 9.23 -4.57 3.37
CA GLN A 76 9.57 -3.34 4.10
C GLN A 76 9.95 -2.16 3.18
N ASP A 77 9.51 -2.21 1.92
CA ASP A 77 9.57 -1.07 0.99
C ASP A 77 8.39 -0.14 1.29
N TRP A 78 8.54 0.60 2.39
CA TRP A 78 7.49 1.48 2.87
C TRP A 78 7.23 2.65 1.92
N THR A 79 8.25 3.13 1.21
CA THR A 79 8.13 4.21 0.23
C THR A 79 7.31 3.75 -0.97
N GLY A 80 7.61 2.59 -1.54
CA GLY A 80 6.81 2.00 -2.61
C GLY A 80 5.37 1.70 -2.18
N ALA A 81 5.18 1.24 -0.94
CA ALA A 81 3.84 1.03 -0.38
C ALA A 81 3.04 2.34 -0.27
N GLU A 82 3.66 3.45 0.15
CA GLU A 82 3.00 4.76 0.20
C GLU A 82 2.58 5.22 -1.18
N GLU A 83 3.46 5.12 -2.19
CA GLU A 83 3.14 5.54 -3.56
C GLU A 83 1.93 4.78 -4.11
N LEU A 84 1.91 3.45 -3.93
CA LEU A 84 0.81 2.59 -4.38
C LEU A 84 -0.50 2.89 -3.64
N LEU A 85 -0.45 3.13 -2.33
CA LEU A 85 -1.64 3.44 -1.54
C LEU A 85 -2.19 4.84 -1.81
N ARG A 86 -1.33 5.84 -2.04
CA ARG A 86 -1.78 7.17 -2.49
C ARG A 86 -2.50 7.06 -3.82
N LYS A 87 -1.90 6.33 -4.76
CA LYS A 87 -2.52 6.08 -6.06
C LYS A 87 -3.86 5.35 -5.93
N LEU A 88 -3.98 4.40 -5.01
CA LEU A 88 -5.23 3.71 -4.71
C LEU A 88 -6.30 4.65 -4.14
N VAL A 89 -5.93 5.52 -3.20
CA VAL A 89 -6.83 6.56 -2.67
C VAL A 89 -7.30 7.48 -3.81
N ASP A 90 -6.38 7.92 -4.67
CA ASP A 90 -6.69 8.80 -5.79
C ASP A 90 -7.61 8.10 -6.82
N SER A 91 -7.36 6.83 -7.13
CA SER A 91 -8.19 6.05 -8.06
C SER A 91 -9.60 5.80 -7.52
N GLN A 92 -9.73 5.61 -6.21
CA GLN A 92 -11.03 5.45 -5.53
C GLN A 92 -11.77 6.78 -5.37
N GLY A 93 -11.05 7.90 -5.23
CA GLY A 93 -11.62 9.23 -5.06
C GLY A 93 -12.61 9.30 -3.90
N ALA A 94 -13.84 9.74 -4.16
CA ALA A 94 -14.90 9.83 -3.15
C ALA A 94 -15.35 8.46 -2.60
N ALA A 95 -15.03 7.35 -3.29
CA ALA A 95 -15.32 6.00 -2.84
C ALA A 95 -14.21 5.42 -1.94
N ALA A 96 -13.10 6.13 -1.74
CA ALA A 96 -11.99 5.66 -0.92
C ALA A 96 -12.47 5.36 0.50
N THR A 97 -12.35 4.10 0.93
CA THR A 97 -12.93 3.65 2.19
C THR A 97 -12.10 4.08 3.40
N PRO A 98 -12.67 4.15 4.61
CA PRO A 98 -11.89 4.36 5.83
C PRO A 98 -10.78 3.32 6.03
N PHE A 99 -10.95 2.11 5.50
CA PHE A 99 -9.90 1.08 5.51
C PHE A 99 -8.69 1.49 4.67
N THR A 100 -8.91 1.94 3.42
CA THR A 100 -7.84 2.43 2.54
C THR A 100 -7.03 3.55 3.19
N TRP A 101 -7.72 4.53 3.80
CA TRP A 101 -7.09 5.63 4.52
C TRP A 101 -6.25 5.17 5.71
N ARG A 102 -6.81 4.29 6.57
CA ARG A 102 -6.07 3.74 7.72
C ARG A 102 -4.85 2.92 7.27
N HIS A 103 -4.94 2.24 6.13
CA HIS A 103 -3.82 1.50 5.56
C HIS A 103 -2.67 2.44 5.18
N LEU A 104 -2.97 3.54 4.47
CA LEU A 104 -1.98 4.57 4.12
C LEU A 104 -1.35 5.21 5.37
N ILE A 105 -2.16 5.56 6.37
CA ILE A 105 -1.67 6.13 7.64
C ILE A 105 -0.70 5.15 8.32
N ARG A 106 -1.05 3.85 8.38
CA ARG A 106 -0.20 2.82 8.96
C ARG A 106 1.16 2.73 8.25
N VAL A 107 1.19 2.79 6.91
CA VAL A 107 2.45 2.78 6.16
C VAL A 107 3.32 3.99 6.51
N LEU A 108 2.74 5.18 6.60
CA LEU A 108 3.46 6.40 6.99
C LEU A 108 4.02 6.32 8.43
N ARG A 109 3.30 5.65 9.33
CA ARG A 109 3.81 5.37 10.68
C ARG A 109 4.99 4.41 10.64
N CYS A 110 4.92 3.34 9.83
CA CYS A 110 6.03 2.41 9.64
C CYS A 110 7.27 3.08 9.01
N GLN A 111 7.09 4.14 8.21
CA GLN A 111 8.18 4.99 7.71
C GLN A 111 8.78 5.92 8.77
N CYS A 112 8.21 6.00 9.98
CA CYS A 112 8.54 7.02 10.97
C CYS A 112 8.28 8.46 10.48
N GLU A 113 7.21 8.67 9.69
CA GLU A 113 6.80 9.96 9.14
C GLU A 113 5.49 10.48 9.79
N PRO A 114 5.47 10.78 11.10
CA PRO A 114 4.26 11.11 11.85
C PRO A 114 3.60 12.41 11.34
N GLY A 115 4.38 13.38 10.85
CA GLY A 115 3.84 14.60 10.24
C GLY A 115 3.03 14.32 8.96
N LYS A 116 3.52 13.45 8.07
CA LYS A 116 2.77 13.02 6.89
C LYS A 116 1.54 12.21 7.28
N ALA A 117 1.69 11.30 8.25
CA ALA A 117 0.58 10.50 8.76
C ALA A 117 -0.55 11.39 9.30
N LEU A 118 -0.21 12.44 10.08
CA LEU A 118 -1.18 13.41 10.60
C LEU A 118 -1.92 14.15 9.47
N GLN A 119 -1.21 14.59 8.44
CA GLN A 119 -1.82 15.25 7.28
C GLN A 119 -2.81 14.32 6.55
N VAL A 120 -2.44 13.05 6.35
CA VAL A 120 -3.34 12.06 5.74
C VAL A 120 -4.54 11.75 6.64
N ALA A 121 -4.34 11.63 7.96
CA ALA A 121 -5.43 11.44 8.91
C ALA A 121 -6.43 12.60 8.89
N GLN A 122 -5.94 13.84 8.75
CA GLN A 122 -6.80 15.01 8.57
C GLN A 122 -7.64 14.93 7.29
N GLN A 123 -7.04 14.54 6.16
CA GLN A 123 -7.77 14.36 4.90
C GLN A 123 -8.82 13.25 5.01
N ALA A 124 -8.46 12.12 5.62
CA ALA A 124 -9.36 11.00 5.86
C ALA A 124 -10.56 11.42 6.74
N MET A 125 -10.34 12.29 7.73
CA MET A 125 -11.41 12.82 8.58
C MET A 125 -12.38 13.73 7.86
N LEU A 126 -11.89 14.54 6.92
CA LEU A 126 -12.75 15.35 6.07
C LEU A 126 -13.58 14.47 5.13
N ALA A 127 -13.01 13.37 4.63
CA ALA A 127 -13.70 12.41 3.76
C ALA A 127 -14.72 11.54 4.53
N HIS A 128 -14.42 11.19 5.79
CA HIS A 128 -15.24 10.30 6.63
C HIS A 128 -15.46 10.87 8.04
N PRO A 129 -16.25 11.95 8.19
CA PRO A 129 -16.38 12.66 9.48
C PRO A 129 -17.01 11.85 10.62
N SER A 130 -17.74 10.79 10.28
CA SER A 130 -18.43 9.92 11.25
C SER A 130 -17.63 8.67 11.63
N ASP A 131 -16.44 8.44 11.06
CA ASP A 131 -15.62 7.27 11.39
C ASP A 131 -14.82 7.53 12.68
N MET A 132 -15.24 6.91 13.77
CA MET A 132 -14.59 7.09 15.08
C MET A 132 -13.13 6.60 15.09
N THR A 133 -12.79 5.57 14.29
CA THR A 133 -11.44 5.01 14.29
C THR A 133 -10.45 5.97 13.65
N LEU A 134 -10.84 6.65 12.57
CA LEU A 134 -10.03 7.70 11.96
C LEU A 134 -9.88 8.93 12.87
N SER A 135 -10.90 9.25 13.67
CA SER A 135 -10.84 10.32 14.67
C SER A 135 -9.84 10.02 15.76
N ASP A 136 -9.89 8.81 16.31
CA ASP A 136 -8.94 8.35 17.33
C ASP A 136 -7.50 8.34 16.78
N GLU A 137 -7.30 7.88 15.55
CA GLU A 137 -5.98 7.88 14.89
C GLU A 137 -5.45 9.30 14.67
N PHE A 138 -6.31 10.23 14.23
CA PHE A 138 -5.93 11.64 14.06
C PHE A 138 -5.50 12.27 15.38
N LEU A 139 -6.26 12.06 16.46
CA LEU A 139 -5.92 12.59 17.79
C LEU A 139 -4.61 12.02 18.31
N ALA A 140 -4.40 10.70 18.19
CA ALA A 140 -3.16 10.06 18.59
C ALA A 140 -1.94 10.58 17.82
N LEU A 141 -2.07 10.83 16.52
CA LEU A 141 -1.02 11.42 15.70
C LEU A 141 -0.77 12.90 16.04
N GLN A 142 -1.83 13.65 16.37
CA GLN A 142 -1.70 15.04 16.78
C GLN A 142 -0.92 15.16 18.08
N GLU A 143 -1.20 14.30 19.07
CA GLU A 143 -0.45 14.23 20.33
C GLU A 143 1.03 13.90 20.07
N LEU A 144 1.29 12.83 19.31
CA LEU A 144 2.64 12.39 18.98
C LEU A 144 3.49 13.49 18.30
N VAL A 145 2.92 14.18 17.30
CA VAL A 145 3.62 15.27 16.62
C VAL A 145 3.84 16.47 17.55
N SER A 146 2.90 16.76 18.44
CA SER A 146 3.02 17.87 19.40
C SER A 146 4.14 17.62 20.41
N GLU A 147 4.30 16.38 20.88
CA GLU A 147 5.38 15.98 21.78
C GLU A 147 6.77 16.04 21.11
N GLN A 148 6.82 15.86 19.79
CA GLN A 148 8.06 15.90 19.01
C GLN A 148 8.55 17.32 18.73
N VAL A 149 7.72 18.35 18.94
CA VAL A 149 8.19 19.74 18.89
C VAL A 149 9.00 19.99 20.16
N PRO A 150 10.34 20.16 20.07
CA PRO A 150 11.11 20.49 21.25
C PRO A 150 10.58 21.82 21.79
N VAL A 151 10.34 21.88 23.10
CA VAL A 151 10.10 23.13 23.83
C VAL A 151 11.33 24.01 23.62
N THR A 152 11.34 24.80 22.55
CA THR A 152 12.39 25.78 22.29
C THR A 152 12.23 26.89 23.30
N ALA A 153 13.07 26.80 24.33
CA ALA A 153 13.52 27.86 25.21
C ALA A 153 12.42 28.76 25.78
N SER A 154 12.04 28.46 27.03
CA SER A 154 11.80 29.53 27.99
C SER A 154 13.00 30.48 27.95
N VAL A 155 12.89 31.57 27.18
CA VAL A 155 13.80 32.70 27.34
C VAL A 155 13.43 33.34 28.66
N GLN A 156 14.01 32.80 29.72
CA GLN A 156 14.31 33.58 30.91
C GLN A 156 15.21 34.72 30.46
N THR A 157 14.73 35.95 30.54
CA THR A 157 15.57 37.11 30.87
C THR A 157 14.69 38.25 31.36
N HIS A 158 14.77 38.45 32.68
CA HIS A 158 14.75 39.70 33.47
C HIS A 158 13.82 40.85 33.09
#